data_AF-A0A1V5K2Z6-F1
#
_entry.id   AF-A0A1V5K2Z6-F1
#
_cell.length_a   1.000
_cell.length_b   1.000
_cell.length_c   1.000
_cell.angle_alpha   90.00
_cell.angle_beta   90.00
_cell.angle_gamma   90.00
#
_symmetry.space_group_name_H-M   'P 1'
#
loop_
_entity.id
_entity.type
_entity.pdbx_description
1 polymer ?
#
loop_
_entity_poly.entity_id
_entity_poly.type
_entity_poly.pdbx_seq_one_letter_code
_entity_poly.pdbx_strand_id
1 'polypeptide(L)'
;MQRPCFRFRGFLTHGGQTYSAGSPERIREIFRENLDRMNSLKRAFSLRFPRVGVEISVGDTPGCRLAEGWRGVDEVRPGNFVFYDLQQLSLGVCSQEEIALAVACPVASLYPERSQGLLYGGAVHLSKDTFLDAQGRRLYGWVVPLREEGWGRVEEGGGLLSLSQEHGLFELTPPLAASLRAGGLAAVLPAHSCLAVSALGAYQTLDGKQVERLREV
;
A
#
# COMPACT_ATOMS: atom_id res chain seq x y z
N MET A 1 -23.37 33.10 -4.26
CA MET A 1 -23.85 31.91 -3.53
C MET A 1 -22.92 31.65 -2.34
N GLN A 2 -22.88 32.61 -1.41
CA GLN A 2 -22.31 32.45 -0.08
C GLN A 2 -23.51 32.42 0.87
N ARG A 3 -23.80 31.26 1.46
CA ARG A 3 -24.65 31.25 2.66
C ARG A 3 -23.72 31.63 3.82
N PRO A 4 -24.20 32.37 4.83
CA PRO A 4 -23.33 32.91 5.89
C PRO A 4 -22.44 31.86 6.59
N CYS A 5 -22.79 30.58 6.52
CA CYS A 5 -22.05 29.48 7.12
C CYS A 5 -21.30 28.57 6.13
N PHE A 6 -21.36 28.81 4.80
CA PHE A 6 -20.75 27.92 3.80
C PHE A 6 -19.97 28.71 2.75
N ARG A 7 -18.66 28.41 2.65
CA ARG A 7 -17.77 28.91 1.62
C ARG A 7 -17.40 27.77 0.66
N PHE A 8 -17.86 27.87 -0.58
CA PHE A 8 -17.38 26.99 -1.65
C PHE A 8 -15.89 27.27 -1.90
N ARG A 9 -15.06 26.23 -1.92
CA ARG A 9 -13.61 26.30 -2.17
C ARG A 9 -13.21 25.70 -3.50
N GLY A 10 -13.81 24.58 -3.89
CA GLY A 10 -13.34 23.84 -5.04
C GLY A 10 -13.99 22.48 -5.21
N PHE A 11 -13.39 21.68 -6.08
CA PHE A 11 -13.77 20.31 -6.34
C PHE A 11 -12.68 19.34 -5.90
N LEU A 12 -13.11 18.20 -5.41
CA LEU A 12 -12.24 17.14 -4.90
C LEU A 12 -12.57 15.84 -5.63
N THR A 13 -11.54 15.08 -6.04
CA THR A 13 -11.69 13.70 -6.48
C THR A 13 -10.57 12.81 -5.93
N HIS A 14 -10.88 11.52 -5.77
CA HIS A 14 -9.92 10.46 -5.46
C HIS A 14 -9.96 9.44 -6.59
N GLY A 15 -8.82 9.24 -7.26
CA GLY A 15 -8.71 8.40 -8.46
C GLY A 15 -8.60 6.90 -8.16
N GLY A 16 -9.33 6.36 -7.18
CA GLY A 16 -9.15 4.98 -6.69
C GLY A 16 -9.23 3.86 -7.74
N GLN A 17 -9.73 4.14 -8.95
CA GLN A 17 -9.69 3.23 -10.09
C GLN A 17 -8.26 2.84 -10.51
N THR A 18 -7.25 3.66 -10.18
CA THR A 18 -5.84 3.39 -10.47
C THR A 18 -5.32 2.13 -9.77
N TYR A 19 -5.89 1.74 -8.63
CA TYR A 19 -5.51 0.50 -7.92
C TYR A 19 -5.92 -0.77 -8.68
N SER A 20 -6.86 -0.66 -9.63
CA SER A 20 -7.34 -1.77 -10.45
C SER A 20 -6.88 -1.66 -11.92
N ALA A 21 -5.97 -0.75 -12.23
CA ALA A 21 -5.56 -0.43 -13.59
C ALA A 21 -4.75 -1.53 -14.29
N GLY A 22 -4.08 -2.40 -13.52
CA GLY A 22 -3.33 -3.54 -14.04
C GLY A 22 -1.99 -3.20 -14.71
N SER A 23 -1.71 -1.95 -15.05
CA SER A 23 -0.40 -1.50 -15.56
C SER A 23 -0.10 -0.03 -15.24
N PRO A 24 1.19 0.37 -15.18
CA PRO A 24 1.61 1.76 -15.06
C PRO A 24 1.03 2.68 -16.15
N GLU A 25 0.94 2.19 -17.38
CA GLU A 25 0.40 2.93 -18.53
C GLU A 25 -1.07 3.25 -18.30
N ARG A 26 -1.85 2.26 -17.86
CA ARG A 26 -3.27 2.46 -17.57
C ARG A 26 -3.49 3.38 -16.37
N ILE A 27 -2.60 3.35 -15.37
CA ILE A 27 -2.62 4.32 -14.26
C ILE A 27 -2.44 5.75 -14.77
N ARG A 28 -1.45 5.99 -15.64
CA ARG A 28 -1.19 7.31 -16.24
C ARG A 28 -2.40 7.81 -17.04
N GLU A 29 -3.02 6.93 -17.83
CA GLU A 29 -4.24 7.26 -18.57
C GLU A 29 -5.39 7.66 -17.65
N ILE A 30 -5.72 6.83 -16.64
CA ILE A 30 -6.79 7.12 -15.69
C ILE A 30 -6.53 8.45 -14.97
N PHE A 31 -5.29 8.69 -14.55
CA PHE A 31 -4.92 9.93 -13.89
C PHE A 31 -5.11 11.15 -14.81
N ARG A 32 -4.66 11.06 -16.07
CA ARG A 32 -4.82 12.11 -17.08
C ARG A 32 -6.30 12.38 -17.38
N GLU A 33 -7.09 11.34 -17.61
CA GLU A 33 -8.55 11.45 -17.83
C GLU A 33 -9.26 12.14 -16.66
N ASN A 34 -8.91 11.76 -15.42
CA ASN A 34 -9.46 12.39 -14.21
C ASN A 34 -9.09 13.86 -14.13
N LEU A 35 -7.83 14.21 -14.43
CA LEU A 35 -7.36 15.58 -14.42
C LEU A 35 -8.08 16.44 -15.48
N ASP A 36 -8.26 15.91 -16.69
CA ASP A 36 -8.97 16.61 -17.77
C ASP A 36 -10.44 16.87 -17.43
N ARG A 37 -11.11 15.91 -16.78
CA ARG A 37 -12.49 16.07 -16.29
C ARG A 37 -12.56 17.14 -15.21
N MET A 38 -11.65 17.13 -14.24
CA MET A 38 -11.60 18.13 -13.15
C MET A 38 -11.32 19.53 -13.69
N ASN A 39 -10.39 19.67 -14.63
CA ASN A 39 -10.09 20.94 -15.28
C ASN A 39 -11.26 21.45 -16.13
N SER A 40 -11.97 20.56 -16.81
CA SER A 40 -13.19 20.91 -17.56
C SER A 40 -14.30 21.40 -16.63
N LEU A 41 -14.48 20.74 -15.49
CA LEU A 41 -15.41 21.17 -14.44
C LEU A 41 -15.03 22.54 -13.87
N LYS A 42 -13.75 22.77 -13.55
CA LYS A 42 -13.22 24.08 -13.10
C LYS A 42 -13.58 25.17 -14.10
N ARG A 43 -13.28 24.97 -15.38
CA ARG A 43 -13.57 25.95 -16.44
C ARG A 43 -15.06 26.27 -16.55
N ALA A 44 -15.91 25.23 -16.61
CA ALA A 44 -17.36 25.42 -16.72
C ALA A 44 -17.93 26.16 -15.51
N PHE A 45 -17.46 25.84 -14.30
CA PHE A 45 -17.89 26.52 -13.08
C PHE A 45 -17.43 27.98 -13.03
N SER A 46 -16.16 28.25 -13.36
CA SER A 46 -15.60 29.60 -13.36
C SER A 46 -16.29 30.52 -14.37
N LEU A 47 -16.75 30.00 -15.52
CA LEU A 47 -17.55 30.77 -16.48
C LEU A 47 -18.91 31.20 -15.90
N ARG A 48 -19.56 30.32 -15.12
CA ARG A 48 -20.84 30.61 -14.49
C ARG A 48 -20.72 31.50 -13.24
N PHE A 49 -19.58 31.43 -12.56
CA PHE A 49 -19.33 32.12 -11.29
C PHE A 49 -17.95 32.83 -11.28
N PRO A 50 -17.75 33.89 -12.07
CA PRO A 50 -16.43 34.48 -12.31
C PRO A 50 -15.76 35.14 -11.09
N ARG A 51 -16.52 35.40 -10.02
CA ARG A 51 -16.01 35.98 -8.77
C ARG A 51 -15.65 34.94 -7.71
N VAL A 52 -15.82 33.65 -8.01
CA VAL A 52 -15.56 32.56 -7.07
C VAL A 52 -14.27 31.87 -7.50
N GLY A 53 -13.22 31.96 -6.67
CA GLY A 53 -12.02 31.15 -6.85
C GLY A 53 -12.35 29.67 -6.67
N VAL A 54 -11.84 28.82 -7.56
CA VAL A 54 -12.10 27.37 -7.56
C VAL A 54 -10.78 26.62 -7.44
N GLU A 55 -10.63 25.87 -6.37
CA GLU A 55 -9.51 24.96 -6.12
C GLU A 55 -9.81 23.56 -6.69
N ILE A 56 -8.80 22.84 -7.13
CA ILE A 56 -8.89 21.46 -7.60
C ILE A 56 -8.00 20.56 -6.75
N SER A 57 -8.69 19.76 -5.95
CA SER A 57 -8.22 18.62 -5.17
C SER A 57 -8.13 17.29 -5.94
N VAL A 58 -6.97 16.72 -6.29
CA VAL A 58 -6.88 15.33 -6.80
C VAL A 58 -5.97 14.44 -5.94
N GLY A 59 -6.02 13.13 -6.15
CA GLY A 59 -4.89 12.28 -5.77
C GLY A 59 -5.25 10.91 -5.20
N ASP A 60 -4.35 9.98 -5.48
CA ASP A 60 -4.22 8.62 -5.02
C ASP A 60 -2.76 8.22 -5.22
N THR A 61 -2.20 7.30 -4.43
CA THR A 61 -0.76 6.98 -4.51
C THR A 61 -0.30 6.55 -5.92
N PRO A 62 -0.97 5.61 -6.61
CA PRO A 62 -0.55 5.18 -7.95
C PRO A 62 -0.52 6.33 -8.96
N GLY A 63 -1.63 7.06 -9.09
CA GLY A 63 -1.78 8.15 -10.03
C GLY A 63 -0.81 9.28 -9.73
N CYS A 64 -0.66 9.63 -8.45
CA CYS A 64 0.26 10.68 -8.04
C CYS A 64 1.73 10.34 -8.30
N ARG A 65 2.11 9.08 -8.12
CA ARG A 65 3.48 8.63 -8.33
C ARG A 65 3.85 8.62 -9.81
N LEU A 66 2.92 8.23 -10.69
CA LEU A 66 3.18 8.06 -12.12
C LEU A 66 2.77 9.27 -12.97
N ALA A 67 2.18 10.31 -12.37
CA ALA A 67 1.75 11.51 -13.07
C ALA A 67 2.90 12.21 -13.80
N GLU A 68 2.68 12.53 -15.08
CA GLU A 68 3.61 13.30 -15.91
C GLU A 68 3.44 14.82 -15.72
N GLY A 69 2.37 15.24 -15.03
CA GLY A 69 2.07 16.64 -14.78
C GLY A 69 0.78 16.87 -14.00
N TRP A 70 0.66 18.09 -13.47
CA TRP A 70 -0.37 18.47 -12.50
C TRP A 70 -1.09 19.76 -12.89
N ARG A 71 -1.13 20.05 -14.20
CA ARG A 71 -1.63 21.33 -14.68
C ARG A 71 -3.07 21.55 -14.24
N GLY A 72 -3.30 22.65 -13.51
CA GLY A 72 -4.62 23.04 -13.02
C GLY A 72 -5.04 22.42 -11.69
N VAL A 73 -4.18 21.60 -11.08
CA VAL A 73 -4.32 21.08 -9.71
C VAL A 73 -3.77 22.08 -8.72
N ASP A 74 -4.51 22.30 -7.63
CA ASP A 74 -4.12 23.19 -6.54
C ASP A 74 -3.56 22.40 -5.32
N GLU A 75 -3.97 21.13 -5.15
CA GLU A 75 -3.48 20.23 -4.09
C GLU A 75 -3.47 18.77 -4.58
N VAL A 76 -2.53 17.96 -4.10
CA VAL A 76 -2.48 16.49 -4.30
C VAL A 76 -2.59 15.76 -2.96
N ARG A 77 -3.31 14.63 -2.92
CA ARG A 77 -3.53 13.85 -1.67
C ARG A 77 -3.17 12.36 -1.77
N PRO A 78 -1.92 12.00 -2.11
CA PRO A 78 -1.45 10.62 -1.91
C PRO A 78 -1.26 10.33 -0.41
N GLY A 79 -1.30 9.05 -0.02
CA GLY A 79 -1.15 8.66 1.39
C GLY A 79 -0.27 7.42 1.57
N ASN A 80 -0.63 6.34 0.88
CA ASN A 80 0.08 5.07 0.97
C ASN A 80 1.59 5.15 0.60
N PHE A 81 2.01 6.14 -0.18
CA PHE A 81 3.40 6.32 -0.64
C PHE A 81 4.45 6.45 0.48
N VAL A 82 4.01 6.77 1.71
CA VAL A 82 4.91 6.83 2.88
C VAL A 82 5.47 5.45 3.23
N PHE A 83 4.72 4.38 2.92
CA PHE A 83 5.13 3.00 3.19
C PHE A 83 5.25 2.15 1.93
N TYR A 84 4.44 2.42 0.91
CA TYR A 84 4.14 1.47 -0.16
C TYR A 84 3.73 0.09 0.39
N ASP A 85 3.57 -0.90 -0.49
CA ASP A 85 3.24 -2.29 -0.16
C ASP A 85 3.30 -3.17 -1.41
N LEU A 86 2.94 -4.45 -1.27
CA LEU A 86 2.96 -5.39 -2.38
C LEU A 86 1.89 -5.11 -3.44
N GLN A 87 0.76 -4.47 -3.11
CA GLN A 87 -0.19 -4.01 -4.12
C GLN A 87 0.47 -2.95 -5.01
N GLN A 88 1.14 -1.94 -4.43
CA GLN A 88 1.85 -0.92 -5.19
C GLN A 88 3.01 -1.49 -6.01
N LEU A 89 3.76 -2.43 -5.44
CA LEU A 89 4.83 -3.14 -6.16
C LEU A 89 4.28 -3.91 -7.36
N SER A 90 3.18 -4.66 -7.18
CA SER A 90 2.55 -5.45 -8.25
C SER A 90 2.01 -4.59 -9.40
N LEU A 91 1.63 -3.35 -9.11
CA LEU A 91 1.17 -2.38 -10.11
C LEU A 91 2.32 -1.64 -10.80
N GLY A 92 3.58 -1.88 -10.39
CA GLY A 92 4.75 -1.17 -10.89
C GLY A 92 4.80 0.30 -10.45
N VAL A 93 4.16 0.64 -9.33
CA VAL A 93 4.12 2.02 -8.80
C VAL A 93 5.38 2.33 -7.99
N CYS A 94 5.92 1.35 -7.27
CA CYS A 94 7.14 1.46 -6.50
C CYS A 94 8.10 0.33 -6.83
N SER A 95 9.36 0.54 -6.51
CA SER A 95 10.36 -0.51 -6.39
C SER A 95 10.22 -1.22 -5.04
N GLN A 96 10.87 -2.38 -4.92
CA GLN A 96 10.82 -3.16 -3.69
C GLN A 96 11.59 -2.48 -2.56
N GLU A 97 12.63 -1.70 -2.90
CA GLU A 97 13.46 -0.94 -1.98
C GLU A 97 12.72 0.27 -1.39
N GLU A 98 11.65 0.72 -2.05
CA GLU A 98 10.77 1.80 -1.56
C GLU A 98 9.73 1.31 -0.56
N ILE A 99 9.52 -0.01 -0.41
CA ILE A 99 8.64 -0.54 0.63
C ILE A 99 9.31 -0.31 1.99
N ALA A 100 8.69 0.53 2.82
CA ALA A 100 9.23 0.97 4.11
C ALA A 100 8.52 0.33 5.32
N LEU A 101 7.64 -0.65 5.10
CA LEU A 101 6.91 -1.36 6.15
C LEU A 101 7.01 -2.86 5.98
N ALA A 102 7.33 -3.55 7.08
CA ALA A 102 7.19 -4.98 7.25
C ALA A 102 6.56 -5.28 8.61
N VAL A 103 5.86 -6.41 8.70
CA VAL A 103 5.31 -6.93 9.96
C VAL A 103 6.23 -8.05 10.47
N ALA A 104 6.80 -7.88 11.66
CA ALA A 104 7.59 -8.92 12.30
C ALA A 104 6.66 -10.00 12.88
N CYS A 105 6.77 -11.23 12.38
CA CYS A 105 5.93 -12.35 12.77
C CYS A 105 6.78 -13.48 13.36
N PRO A 106 6.43 -14.02 14.55
CA PRO A 106 7.06 -15.24 15.06
C PRO A 106 6.88 -16.43 14.11
N VAL A 107 7.95 -17.17 13.88
CA VAL A 107 7.92 -18.43 13.12
C VAL A 107 7.46 -19.54 14.06
N ALA A 108 6.22 -20.00 13.90
CA ALA A 108 5.63 -21.04 14.73
C ALA A 108 6.24 -22.42 14.40
N SER A 109 6.36 -22.73 13.11
CA SER A 109 6.91 -24.00 12.64
C SER A 109 7.37 -23.94 11.18
N LEU A 110 8.28 -24.83 10.81
CA LEU A 110 8.80 -24.99 9.44
C LEU A 110 8.64 -26.46 9.05
N TYR A 111 8.15 -26.70 7.83
CA TYR A 111 7.90 -28.02 7.26
C TYR A 111 8.61 -28.13 5.89
N PRO A 112 9.95 -28.27 5.85
CA PRO A 112 10.69 -28.39 4.60
C PRO A 112 10.20 -29.52 3.69
N GLU A 113 9.69 -30.62 4.28
CA GLU A 113 9.14 -31.76 3.56
C GLU A 113 7.82 -31.46 2.83
N ARG A 114 7.16 -30.34 3.17
CA ARG A 114 5.93 -29.85 2.53
C ARG A 114 6.16 -28.53 1.79
N SER A 115 7.39 -28.01 1.77
CA SER A 115 7.71 -26.68 1.28
C SER A 115 6.83 -25.59 1.91
N GLN A 116 6.53 -25.72 3.20
CA GLN A 116 5.64 -24.80 3.92
C GLN A 116 6.20 -24.37 5.26
N GLY A 117 5.83 -23.16 5.70
CA GLY A 117 6.07 -22.68 7.05
C GLY A 117 4.82 -22.01 7.62
N LEU A 118 4.78 -21.91 8.95
CA LEU A 118 3.67 -21.31 9.68
C LEU A 118 4.18 -20.14 10.51
N LEU A 119 3.52 -18.99 10.36
CA LEU A 119 3.77 -17.79 11.14
C LEU A 119 2.64 -17.55 12.14
N TYR A 120 2.97 -17.02 13.32
CA TYR A 120 2.03 -16.25 14.12
C TYR A 120 1.93 -14.85 13.50
N GLY A 121 0.90 -14.64 12.69
CA GLY A 121 0.82 -13.57 11.70
C GLY A 121 -0.38 -13.78 10.79
N GLY A 122 -1.57 -13.85 11.40
CA GLY A 122 -2.83 -14.09 10.71
C GLY A 122 -3.58 -12.84 10.22
N ALA A 123 -4.85 -13.04 9.86
CA ALA A 123 -5.74 -12.00 9.36
C ALA A 123 -5.91 -10.81 10.32
N VAL A 124 -5.82 -11.01 11.65
CA VAL A 124 -5.92 -9.90 12.61
C VAL A 124 -4.69 -9.00 12.63
N HIS A 125 -3.57 -9.44 12.03
CA HIS A 125 -2.32 -8.67 11.97
C HIS A 125 -2.08 -8.09 10.58
N LEU A 126 -2.39 -8.87 9.54
CA LEU A 126 -2.06 -8.54 8.13
C LEU A 126 -3.27 -8.13 7.30
N SER A 127 -4.48 -8.17 7.87
CA SER A 127 -5.77 -8.12 7.16
C SER A 127 -6.01 -9.33 6.24
N LYS A 128 -7.05 -9.27 5.40
CA LYS A 128 -7.31 -10.27 4.34
C LYS A 128 -7.16 -9.68 2.93
N ASP A 129 -6.58 -8.49 2.83
CA ASP A 129 -6.23 -7.95 1.52
C ASP A 129 -5.19 -8.82 0.84
N THR A 130 -5.23 -8.80 -0.49
CA THR A 130 -4.37 -9.61 -1.33
C THR A 130 -3.79 -8.77 -2.44
N PHE A 131 -2.74 -9.29 -3.06
CA PHE A 131 -2.18 -8.79 -4.31
C PHE A 131 -1.96 -9.97 -5.26
N LEU A 132 -1.67 -9.67 -6.53
CA LEU A 132 -1.27 -10.68 -7.51
C LEU A 132 0.24 -10.66 -7.67
N ASP A 133 0.90 -11.81 -7.54
CA ASP A 133 2.32 -11.93 -7.87
C ASP A 133 2.56 -11.95 -9.39
N ALA A 134 3.83 -12.03 -9.80
CA ALA A 134 4.22 -12.07 -11.21
C ALA A 134 3.65 -13.29 -11.96
N GLN A 135 3.23 -14.34 -11.25
CA GLN A 135 2.60 -15.54 -11.80
C GLN A 135 1.08 -15.48 -11.76
N GLY A 136 0.49 -14.36 -11.31
CA GLY A 136 -0.95 -14.18 -11.20
C GLY A 136 -1.59 -14.90 -10.01
N ARG A 137 -0.79 -15.37 -9.05
CA ARG A 137 -1.28 -16.00 -7.82
C ARG A 137 -1.72 -14.93 -6.84
N ARG A 138 -2.85 -15.18 -6.18
CA ARG A 138 -3.38 -14.31 -5.14
C ARG A 138 -2.73 -14.64 -3.80
N LEU A 139 -1.97 -13.70 -3.25
CA LEU A 139 -1.22 -13.88 -2.00
C LEU A 139 -1.59 -12.80 -0.98
N TYR A 140 -1.43 -13.12 0.30
CA TYR A 140 -1.77 -12.24 1.43
C TYR A 140 -0.58 -11.39 1.94
N GLY A 141 0.60 -11.62 1.38
CA GLY A 141 1.86 -11.03 1.83
C GLY A 141 3.05 -11.79 1.26
N TRP A 142 4.26 -11.35 1.60
CA TRP A 142 5.50 -12.04 1.25
C TRP A 142 6.42 -12.14 2.47
N VAL A 143 6.85 -13.35 2.78
CA VAL A 143 7.76 -13.64 3.89
C VAL A 143 9.20 -13.47 3.42
N VAL A 144 9.96 -12.67 4.17
CA VAL A 144 11.37 -12.41 3.93
C VAL A 144 12.15 -12.53 5.25
N PRO A 145 13.46 -12.83 5.20
CA PRO A 145 14.29 -12.84 6.41
C PRO A 145 14.35 -11.45 7.03
N LEU A 146 14.17 -11.36 8.35
CA LEU A 146 14.40 -10.12 9.12
C LEU A 146 15.92 -9.96 9.36
N ARG A 147 16.43 -8.73 9.25
CA ARG A 147 17.85 -8.38 9.43
C ARG A 147 17.95 -7.16 10.36
N GLU A 148 19.14 -6.90 10.90
CA GLU A 148 19.35 -5.73 11.79
C GLU A 148 19.03 -4.40 11.10
N GLU A 149 19.44 -4.26 9.83
CA GLU A 149 19.24 -3.05 9.04
C GLU A 149 17.98 -3.10 8.15
N GLY A 150 17.05 -4.05 8.39
CA GLY A 150 15.80 -4.14 7.64
C GLY A 150 15.36 -5.57 7.35
N TRP A 151 15.09 -5.88 6.09
CA TRP A 151 14.59 -7.20 5.68
C TRP A 151 15.14 -7.63 4.33
N GLY A 152 14.94 -8.91 4.01
CA GLY A 152 15.33 -9.52 2.74
C GLY A 152 14.49 -9.04 1.55
N ARG A 153 14.81 -9.57 0.36
CA ARG A 153 14.11 -9.23 -0.87
C ARG A 153 12.97 -10.18 -1.19
N VAL A 154 12.03 -9.69 -2.00
CA VAL A 154 10.97 -10.49 -2.61
C VAL A 154 11.63 -11.34 -3.69
N GLU A 155 11.96 -12.57 -3.33
CA GLU A 155 12.56 -13.60 -4.19
C GLU A 155 11.61 -14.79 -4.29
N GLU A 156 11.82 -15.67 -5.27
CA GLU A 156 10.99 -16.85 -5.51
C GLU A 156 10.66 -17.65 -4.23
N GLY A 157 9.37 -17.94 -4.03
CA GLY A 157 8.84 -18.50 -2.79
C GLY A 157 8.36 -17.44 -1.81
N GLY A 158 8.28 -17.75 -0.51
CA GLY A 158 7.90 -16.77 0.53
C GLY A 158 6.46 -16.27 0.48
N GLY A 159 5.70 -16.56 -0.58
CA GLY A 159 4.32 -16.14 -0.73
C GLY A 159 3.46 -16.62 0.43
N LEU A 160 2.72 -15.69 1.04
CA LEU A 160 1.77 -16.00 2.10
C LEU A 160 0.48 -16.53 1.47
N LEU A 161 0.31 -17.85 1.50
CA LEU A 161 -0.70 -18.62 0.76
C LEU A 161 -2.08 -18.49 1.38
N SER A 162 -2.17 -18.52 2.71
CA SER A 162 -3.45 -18.49 3.42
C SER A 162 -3.31 -17.92 4.82
N LEU A 163 -4.41 -17.36 5.32
CA LEU A 163 -4.52 -16.80 6.66
C LEU A 163 -5.70 -17.41 7.41
N SER A 164 -5.41 -17.96 8.58
CA SER A 164 -6.38 -18.09 9.67
C SER A 164 -6.51 -16.75 10.43
N GLN A 165 -7.19 -16.74 11.56
CA GLN A 165 -7.27 -15.53 12.39
C GLN A 165 -5.87 -15.07 12.86
N GLU A 166 -5.11 -15.98 13.45
CA GLU A 166 -3.85 -15.66 14.14
C GLU A 166 -2.60 -16.19 13.42
N HIS A 167 -2.77 -17.15 12.50
CA HIS A 167 -1.67 -17.80 11.80
C HIS A 167 -1.74 -17.63 10.29
N GLY A 168 -0.57 -17.54 9.66
CA GLY A 168 -0.39 -17.51 8.22
C GLY A 168 0.48 -18.66 7.73
N LEU A 169 0.08 -19.31 6.63
CA LEU A 169 0.84 -20.37 5.96
C LEU A 169 1.57 -19.79 4.76
N PHE A 170 2.88 -20.01 4.64
CA PHE A 170 3.70 -19.48 3.55
C PHE A 170 4.51 -20.55 2.83
N GLU A 171 4.92 -20.23 1.60
CA GLU A 171 5.82 -21.06 0.79
C GLU A 171 7.24 -21.04 1.35
N LEU A 172 7.75 -22.20 1.76
CA LEU A 172 9.09 -22.34 2.31
C LEU A 172 10.03 -22.91 1.26
N THR A 173 10.88 -22.05 0.70
CA THR A 173 11.96 -22.46 -0.19
C THR A 173 13.23 -22.83 0.58
N PRO A 174 14.17 -23.61 0.01
CA PRO A 174 15.41 -23.96 0.68
C PRO A 174 16.22 -22.74 1.21
N PRO A 175 16.34 -21.61 0.47
CA PRO A 175 16.98 -20.40 1.00
C PRO A 175 16.26 -19.81 2.22
N LEU A 176 14.92 -19.80 2.22
CA LEU A 176 14.14 -19.36 3.39
C LEU A 176 14.28 -20.32 4.57
N ALA A 177 14.25 -21.63 4.32
CA ALA A 177 14.45 -22.64 5.36
C ALA A 177 15.83 -22.52 6.04
N ALA A 178 16.86 -22.13 5.28
CA ALA A 178 18.21 -21.91 5.81
C ALA A 178 18.35 -20.61 6.62
N SER A 179 17.47 -19.63 6.41
CA SER A 179 17.53 -18.31 7.05
C SER A 179 16.52 -18.12 8.19
N LEU A 180 15.50 -18.97 8.27
CA LEU A 180 14.48 -18.94 9.32
C LEU A 180 14.67 -20.07 10.34
N ARG A 181 14.17 -19.85 11.55
CA ARG A 181 14.13 -20.87 12.61
C ARG A 181 12.81 -20.79 13.36
N ALA A 182 12.27 -21.93 13.77
CA ALA A 182 11.12 -21.95 14.67
C ALA A 182 11.45 -21.22 15.99
N GLY A 183 10.50 -20.42 16.49
CA GLY A 183 10.69 -19.50 17.61
C GLY A 183 11.46 -18.22 17.26
N GLY A 184 11.98 -18.08 16.03
CA GLY A 184 12.56 -16.83 15.52
C GLY A 184 11.50 -15.87 14.98
N LEU A 185 11.96 -14.75 14.42
CA LEU A 185 11.12 -13.78 13.72
C LEU A 185 11.39 -13.82 12.22
N ALA A 186 10.33 -13.68 11.43
CA ALA A 186 10.39 -13.36 10.01
C ALA A 186 9.74 -11.99 9.78
N ALA A 187 10.12 -11.32 8.70
CA ALA A 187 9.43 -10.12 8.24
C ALA A 187 8.39 -10.52 7.18
N VAL A 188 7.21 -9.93 7.24
CA VAL A 188 6.15 -10.07 6.23
C VAL A 188 5.91 -8.72 5.60
N LEU A 189 6.16 -8.61 4.30
CA LEU A 189 5.69 -7.48 3.52
C LEU A 189 4.18 -7.65 3.32
N PRO A 190 3.32 -6.74 3.83
CA PRO A 190 1.89 -6.90 3.73
C PRO A 190 1.40 -6.63 2.30
N ALA A 191 0.27 -7.25 1.94
CA ALA A 191 -0.43 -6.91 0.69
C ALA A 191 -0.80 -5.42 0.64
N HIS A 192 -1.31 -4.88 1.76
CA HIS A 192 -1.77 -3.51 1.89
C HIS A 192 -1.30 -2.91 3.22
N SER A 193 -0.41 -1.92 3.17
CA SER A 193 0.23 -1.35 4.37
C SER A 193 -0.78 -0.67 5.29
N CYS A 194 -1.73 0.12 4.76
CA CYS A 194 -2.71 0.87 5.56
C CYS A 194 -3.51 -0.04 6.52
N LEU A 195 -3.88 -1.24 6.07
CA LEU A 195 -4.67 -2.17 6.88
C LEU A 195 -3.83 -2.89 7.94
N ALA A 196 -2.61 -3.30 7.60
CA ALA A 196 -1.67 -3.88 8.56
C ALA A 196 -1.32 -2.86 9.67
N VAL A 197 -1.01 -1.63 9.26
CA VAL A 197 -0.82 -0.47 10.13
C VAL A 197 -2.03 -0.27 11.06
N SER A 198 -3.24 -0.39 10.51
CA SER A 198 -4.46 -0.20 11.29
C SER A 198 -4.70 -1.29 12.33
N ALA A 199 -4.33 -2.53 12.00
CA ALA A 199 -4.42 -3.65 12.91
C ALA A 199 -3.43 -3.54 14.08
N LEU A 200 -2.20 -3.14 13.82
CA LEU A 200 -1.11 -3.12 14.81
C LEU A 200 -1.08 -1.85 15.65
N GLY A 201 -1.49 -0.71 15.09
CA GLY A 201 -1.73 0.53 15.84
C GLY A 201 -0.49 1.32 16.29
N ALA A 202 0.72 0.78 16.13
CA ALA A 202 1.98 1.47 16.36
C ALA A 202 3.07 0.86 15.48
N TYR A 203 4.17 1.59 15.26
CA TYR A 203 5.33 1.12 14.51
C TYR A 203 6.57 1.17 15.39
N GLN A 204 7.53 0.32 15.07
CA GLN A 204 8.87 0.39 15.59
C GLN A 204 9.82 0.58 14.40
N THR A 205 10.67 1.60 14.49
CA THR A 205 11.77 1.81 13.53
C THR A 205 12.91 0.84 13.83
N LEU A 206 13.82 0.65 12.87
CA LEU A 206 14.93 -0.31 12.98
C LEU A 206 15.93 0.05 14.10
N ASP A 207 16.03 1.33 14.46
CA ASP A 207 16.80 1.82 15.62
C ASP A 207 16.04 1.69 16.96
N GLY A 208 14.87 1.05 16.95
CA GLY A 208 14.08 0.72 18.14
C GLY A 208 13.13 1.81 18.61
N LYS A 209 13.07 2.98 17.95
CA LYS A 209 12.13 4.04 18.31
C LYS A 209 10.69 3.64 18.00
N GLN A 210 9.81 3.85 18.97
CA GLN A 210 8.38 3.66 18.77
C GLN A 210 7.74 4.92 18.17
N VAL A 211 6.88 4.71 17.19
CA VAL A 211 6.07 5.74 16.56
C VAL A 211 4.62 5.34 16.71
N GLU A 212 3.89 6.10 17.53
CA GLU A 212 2.46 5.88 17.71
C GLU A 212 1.71 6.34 16.45
N ARG A 213 0.69 5.56 16.05
CA ARG A 213 -0.26 6.04 15.07
C ARG A 213 -1.06 7.19 15.69
N LEU A 214 -1.28 8.27 14.92
CA LEU A 214 -2.22 9.32 15.31
C LEU A 214 -3.59 8.68 15.59
N ARG A 215 -3.98 8.63 16.86
CA ARG A 215 -5.33 8.27 17.29
C ARG A 215 -6.07 9.57 17.52
N GLU A 216 -7.12 9.83 16.75
CA GLU A 216 -8.09 10.86 17.14
C GLU A 216 -8.70 10.39 18.48
N VAL A 217 -8.51 11.21 19.51
CA VAL A 217 -9.11 11.05 20.85
C VAL A 217 -10.54 11.58 20.82
#